data_AF-A0A848M1W3-F1
#
_entry.id   AF-A0A848M1W3-F1
#
_cell.length_a   1.000
_cell.length_b   1.000
_cell.length_c   1.000
_cell.angle_alpha   90.00
_cell.angle_beta   90.00
_cell.angle_gamma   90.00
#
_symmetry.space_group_name_H-M   'P 1'
#
loop_
_entity.id
_entity.type
_entity.pdbx_description
1 polymer ?
#
loop_
_entity_poly.entity_id
_entity_poly.type
_entity_poly.pdbx_seq_one_letter_code
_entity_poly.pdbx_strand_id
1 'polypeptide(L)'
;MNVEKSSKKKSTDRVRTGIHESRRCIDVTTEIAKVDGTLRKDLQGKGRKLKTPDALIIATAWFHGLTLVSRDSDMSFAHEMEIEAFSRREKMMKLREELLAVQEDRMAGR
;
A
#
# COMPACT_ATOMS: atom_id res chain seq x y z
N MET A 1 -31.21 2.09 46.37
CA MET A 1 -31.23 3.34 45.58
C MET A 1 -29.87 3.49 44.91
N ASN A 2 -29.88 3.88 43.64
CA ASN A 2 -28.86 3.59 42.62
C ASN A 2 -27.49 4.26 42.85
N VAL A 3 -26.43 3.51 42.58
CA VAL A 3 -25.06 4.01 42.39
C VAL A 3 -24.89 4.35 40.91
N GLU A 4 -24.79 5.64 40.58
CA GLU A 4 -24.47 6.08 39.22
C GLU A 4 -23.04 5.67 38.86
N LYS A 5 -22.89 4.78 37.86
CA LYS A 5 -21.61 4.50 37.23
C LYS A 5 -21.35 5.52 36.13
N SER A 6 -20.47 6.47 36.43
CA SER A 6 -19.91 7.40 35.44
C SER A 6 -19.13 6.60 34.39
N SER A 7 -19.69 6.51 33.18
CA SER A 7 -19.06 5.86 32.04
C SER A 7 -18.02 6.79 31.44
N LYS A 8 -16.74 6.50 31.69
CA LYS A 8 -15.61 7.14 30.98
C LYS A 8 -15.75 6.88 29.48
N LYS A 9 -16.23 7.88 28.72
CA LYS A 9 -16.10 7.93 27.25
C LYS A 9 -14.61 7.84 26.92
N LYS A 10 -14.17 6.73 26.32
CA LYS A 10 -12.83 6.64 25.72
C LYS A 10 -12.80 7.62 24.55
N SER A 11 -12.02 8.69 24.68
CA SER A 11 -11.64 9.56 23.57
C SER A 11 -11.00 8.69 22.48
N THR A 12 -11.60 8.71 21.29
CA THR A 12 -11.13 8.00 20.10
C THR A 12 -10.09 8.81 19.31
N ASP A 13 -9.53 9.87 19.88
CA ASP A 13 -8.49 10.70 19.24
C ASP A 13 -7.10 10.08 19.40
N ARG A 14 -6.97 8.80 19.06
CA ARG A 14 -5.69 8.10 19.10
C ARG A 14 -5.00 8.19 17.73
N VAL A 15 -4.03 9.12 17.67
CA VAL A 15 -2.94 9.21 16.69
C VAL A 15 -3.33 9.70 15.28
N ARG A 16 -3.43 11.03 15.11
CA ARG A 16 -3.42 11.72 13.79
C ARG A 16 -2.11 12.46 13.48
N THR A 17 -1.07 12.29 14.30
CA THR A 17 0.18 13.05 14.20
C THR A 17 1.21 12.25 13.38
N GLY A 18 1.25 12.48 12.07
CA GLY A 18 2.41 12.05 11.25
C GLY A 18 2.18 11.82 9.74
N ILE A 19 0.94 11.66 9.27
CA ILE A 19 0.66 11.27 7.85
C ILE A 19 0.36 12.50 6.96
N HIS A 20 0.32 13.71 7.52
CA HIS A 20 -0.33 14.87 6.89
C HIS A 20 0.50 15.68 5.88
N GLU A 21 1.78 15.37 5.66
CA GLU A 21 2.61 16.21 4.77
C GLU A 21 2.47 15.88 3.27
N SER A 22 1.76 14.82 2.89
CA SER A 22 1.52 14.49 1.47
C SER A 22 0.09 14.02 1.24
N ARG A 23 -0.84 14.99 1.07
CA ARG A 23 -2.30 14.82 0.90
C ARG A 23 -2.76 14.13 -0.40
N ARG A 24 -2.10 13.05 -0.84
CA ARG A 24 -2.62 12.23 -1.94
C ARG A 24 -3.24 10.95 -1.38
N CYS A 25 -4.48 11.08 -0.92
CA CYS A 25 -5.31 9.94 -0.55
C CYS A 25 -6.00 9.39 -1.81
N ILE A 26 -6.13 8.08 -1.89
CA ILE A 26 -6.92 7.39 -2.91
C ILE A 26 -8.08 6.71 -2.19
N ASP A 27 -9.30 6.98 -2.63
CA ASP A 27 -10.48 6.33 -2.09
C ASP A 27 -10.60 4.91 -2.62
N VAL A 28 -10.99 3.98 -1.75
CA VAL A 28 -11.32 2.60 -2.15
C VAL A 28 -12.71 2.58 -2.74
N THR A 29 -12.80 2.46 -4.07
CA THR A 29 -14.08 2.36 -4.77
C THR A 29 -14.65 0.94 -4.73
N THR A 30 -15.86 0.78 -5.26
CA THR A 30 -16.51 -0.53 -5.35
C THR A 30 -15.75 -1.47 -6.29
N GLU A 31 -15.13 -0.93 -7.35
CA GLU A 31 -14.30 -1.68 -8.30
C GLU A 31 -13.06 -2.23 -7.60
N ILE A 32 -12.37 -1.40 -6.82
CA ILE A 32 -11.20 -1.84 -6.02
C ILE A 32 -11.62 -2.92 -5.01
N ALA A 33 -12.75 -2.75 -4.34
CA ALA A 33 -13.26 -3.75 -3.39
C ALA A 33 -13.61 -5.10 -4.06
N LYS A 34 -14.11 -5.08 -5.30
CA LYS A 34 -14.34 -6.30 -6.10
C LYS A 34 -13.01 -6.99 -6.44
N VAL A 35 -11.99 -6.23 -6.84
CA VAL A 35 -10.65 -6.76 -7.12
C VAL A 35 -10.03 -7.39 -5.86
N ASP A 36 -10.11 -6.73 -4.70
CA ASP A 36 -9.73 -7.31 -3.39
C ASP A 36 -10.44 -8.66 -3.15
N GLY A 37 -11.76 -8.69 -3.33
CA GLY A 37 -12.57 -9.87 -3.06
C GLY A 37 -12.16 -11.05 -3.95
N THR A 38 -11.90 -10.80 -5.23
CA THR A 38 -11.41 -11.82 -6.17
C THR A 38 -10.02 -12.32 -5.75
N LEU A 39 -9.06 -11.41 -5.52
CA LEU A 39 -7.71 -11.77 -5.08
C LEU A 39 -7.72 -12.65 -3.83
N ARG A 40 -8.49 -12.28 -2.81
CA ARG A 40 -8.56 -13.07 -1.57
C ARG A 40 -9.19 -14.45 -1.78
N LYS A 41 -10.20 -14.57 -2.64
CA LYS A 41 -10.80 -15.87 -3.00
C LYS A 41 -9.83 -16.76 -3.76
N ASP A 42 -9.11 -16.21 -4.73
CA ASP A 42 -8.14 -16.96 -5.54
C ASP A 42 -7.01 -17.49 -4.66
N LEU A 43 -6.48 -16.66 -3.76
CA LEU A 43 -5.46 -17.07 -2.81
C LEU A 43 -5.98 -18.12 -1.82
N GLN A 44 -7.22 -17.95 -1.32
CA GLN A 44 -7.86 -18.93 -0.46
C GLN A 44 -8.04 -20.28 -1.17
N GLY A 45 -8.40 -20.27 -2.45
CA GLY A 45 -8.48 -21.47 -3.29
C GLY A 45 -7.13 -22.19 -3.43
N LYS A 46 -6.02 -21.45 -3.34
CA LYS A 46 -4.64 -21.98 -3.29
C LYS A 46 -4.16 -22.32 -1.86
N GLY A 47 -5.04 -22.28 -0.85
CA GLY A 47 -4.69 -22.55 0.55
C GLY A 47 -3.89 -21.43 1.24
N ARG A 48 -3.78 -20.25 0.62
CA ARG A 48 -3.09 -19.08 1.16
C ARG A 48 -4.10 -18.05 1.68
N LYS A 49 -3.77 -17.33 2.74
CA LYS A 49 -4.66 -16.31 3.31
C LYS A 49 -4.02 -14.93 3.27
N LEU A 50 -4.62 -14.01 2.51
CA LEU A 50 -4.26 -12.60 2.49
C LEU A 50 -5.22 -11.80 3.38
N LYS A 51 -4.67 -10.91 4.22
CA LYS A 51 -5.48 -10.05 5.09
C LYS A 51 -6.15 -8.96 4.25
N THR A 52 -7.36 -8.57 4.63
CA THR A 52 -8.14 -7.54 3.89
C THR A 52 -7.40 -6.22 3.70
N PRO A 53 -6.67 -5.66 4.69
CA PRO A 53 -5.93 -4.42 4.48
C PRO A 53 -4.85 -4.55 3.38
N ASP A 54 -4.09 -5.65 3.39
CA ASP A 54 -3.03 -5.89 2.41
C ASP A 54 -3.60 -6.11 1.01
N ALA A 55 -4.69 -6.88 0.91
CA ALA A 55 -5.40 -7.09 -0.34
C ALA A 55 -5.98 -5.79 -0.92
N LEU A 56 -6.53 -4.90 -0.08
CA LEU A 56 -6.99 -3.58 -0.52
C LEU A 56 -5.83 -2.70 -1.01
N ILE A 57 -4.68 -2.71 -0.33
CA ILE A 57 -3.49 -1.96 -0.75
C ILE A 57 -2.99 -2.46 -2.11
N ILE A 58 -2.86 -3.78 -2.28
CA ILE A 58 -2.44 -4.43 -3.52
C ILE A 58 -3.43 -4.13 -4.64
N ALA A 59 -4.74 -4.35 -4.41
CA ALA A 59 -5.78 -4.08 -5.40
C ALA A 59 -5.79 -2.61 -5.83
N THR A 60 -5.63 -1.67 -4.89
CA THR A 60 -5.56 -0.23 -5.18
C THR A 60 -4.34 0.10 -6.04
N ALA A 61 -3.17 -0.44 -5.68
CA ALA A 61 -1.95 -0.20 -6.45
C ALA A 61 -2.05 -0.76 -7.87
N TRP A 62 -2.56 -1.98 -8.03
CA TRP A 62 -2.80 -2.57 -9.34
C TRP A 62 -3.77 -1.75 -10.19
N PHE A 63 -4.92 -1.37 -9.60
CA PHE A 63 -5.97 -0.62 -10.29
C PHE A 63 -5.49 0.72 -10.83
N HIS A 64 -4.56 1.37 -10.12
CA HIS A 64 -3.99 2.66 -10.52
C HIS A 64 -2.62 2.55 -11.21
N GLY A 65 -2.11 1.35 -11.48
CA GLY A 65 -0.79 1.17 -12.08
C GLY A 65 0.36 1.71 -11.24
N LEU A 66 0.25 1.61 -9.91
CA LEU A 66 1.22 2.13 -8.95
C LEU A 66 2.20 1.04 -8.50
N THR A 67 3.45 1.44 -8.35
CA THR A 67 4.46 0.64 -7.63
C THR A 67 4.23 0.73 -6.12
N LEU A 68 4.34 -0.39 -5.42
CA LEU A 68 4.31 -0.42 -3.96
C LEU A 68 5.71 -0.19 -3.37
N VAL A 69 5.79 0.67 -2.35
CA VAL A 69 6.98 0.81 -1.52
C VAL A 69 6.60 0.42 -0.10
N SER A 70 7.17 -0.69 0.39
CA SER A 70 6.83 -1.25 1.70
C SER A 70 8.07 -1.49 2.55
N ARG A 71 7.90 -1.50 3.88
CA ARG A 71 8.92 -2.04 4.80
C ARG A 71 8.70 -3.51 5.10
N ASP A 72 7.52 -4.01 4.77
CA ASP A 72 7.20 -5.42 4.87
C ASP A 72 7.97 -6.13 3.75
N SER A 73 9.06 -6.81 4.13
CA SER A 73 9.93 -7.55 3.22
C SER A 73 9.16 -8.65 2.48
N ASP A 74 8.03 -9.07 3.03
CA ASP A 74 7.29 -10.24 2.61
C ASP A 74 5.94 -9.85 1.99
N MET A 75 5.87 -8.67 1.33
CA MET A 75 4.81 -8.26 0.39
C MET A 75 4.68 -9.21 -0.84
N SER A 76 4.97 -10.50 -0.64
CA SER A 76 4.93 -11.65 -1.54
C SER A 76 3.68 -11.77 -2.39
N PHE A 77 2.54 -11.26 -1.91
CA PHE A 77 1.28 -11.30 -2.65
C PHE A 77 1.15 -10.22 -3.71
N ALA A 78 1.97 -9.16 -3.68
CA ALA A 78 1.98 -8.15 -4.74
C ALA A 78 2.35 -8.76 -6.11
N HIS A 79 3.23 -9.76 -6.11
CA HIS A 79 3.63 -10.49 -7.32
C HIS A 79 2.50 -11.34 -7.92
N GLU A 80 1.50 -11.76 -7.15
CA GLU A 80 0.33 -12.49 -7.68
C GLU A 80 -0.55 -11.60 -8.57
N MET A 81 -0.39 -10.27 -8.45
CA MET A 81 -1.04 -9.27 -9.28
C MET A 81 -0.06 -8.55 -10.21
N GLU A 82 1.15 -9.09 -10.39
CA GLU A 82 2.20 -8.51 -11.24
C GLU A 82 2.58 -7.06 -10.84
N ILE A 83 2.39 -6.71 -9.56
CA ILE A 83 2.76 -5.39 -9.03
C ILE A 83 4.22 -5.42 -8.58
N GLU A 84 5.00 -4.44 -9.05
CA GLU A 84 6.32 -4.20 -8.49
C GLU A 84 6.22 -3.71 -7.03
N ALA A 85 6.88 -4.41 -6.11
CA ALA A 85 7.04 -4.01 -4.73
C ALA A 85 8.52 -3.84 -4.41
N PHE A 86 8.85 -2.75 -3.71
CA PHE A 86 10.23 -2.44 -3.32
C PHE A 86 10.30 -2.09 -1.85
N SER A 87 11.42 -2.42 -1.22
CA SER A 87 11.85 -1.66 -0.06
C SER A 87 12.14 -0.20 -0.43
N ARG A 88 12.06 0.69 0.56
CA ARG A 88 12.42 2.10 0.35
C ARG A 88 13.83 2.25 -0.23
N ARG A 89 14.78 1.42 0.22
CA ARG A 89 16.17 1.47 -0.24
C ARG A 89 16.28 1.04 -1.70
N GLU A 90 15.65 -0.07 -2.09
CA GLU A 90 15.67 -0.56 -3.47
C GLU A 90 15.06 0.45 -4.42
N LYS A 91 13.89 1.02 -4.08
CA LYS A 91 13.26 2.04 -4.94
C LYS A 91 14.16 3.27 -5.12
N MET A 92 14.81 3.73 -4.04
CA MET A 92 15.74 4.86 -4.12
C MET A 92 16.98 4.56 -4.96
N MET A 93 17.49 3.33 -4.95
CA MET A 93 18.61 2.92 -5.80
C MET A 93 18.20 2.88 -7.28
N LYS A 94 17.06 2.25 -7.60
CA LYS A 94 16.53 2.20 -8.97
C LYS A 94 16.30 3.60 -9.56
N LEU A 95 15.72 4.51 -8.77
CA LEU A 95 15.52 5.91 -9.19
C LEU A 95 16.84 6.66 -9.42
N ARG A 96 17.90 6.34 -8.66
CA ARG A 96 19.23 6.95 -8.86
C ARG A 96 19.89 6.44 -10.13
N GLU A 97 19.78 5.14 -10.41
CA GLU A 97 20.28 4.54 -11.64
C GLU A 97 19.58 5.12 -12.87
N GLU A 98 18.26 5.22 -12.83
CA GLU A 98 17.46 5.87 -13.89
C GLU A 98 17.86 7.33 -14.10
N LEU A 99 18.07 8.09 -13.00
CA LEU A 99 18.50 9.48 -13.08
C LEU A 99 19.91 9.63 -13.68
N LEU A 100 20.83 8.74 -13.33
CA LEU A 100 22.19 8.73 -13.87
C LEU A 100 22.17 8.44 -15.37
N ALA A 101 21.41 7.44 -15.81
CA ALA A 101 21.28 7.10 -17.23
C ALA A 101 20.76 8.29 -18.06
N VAL A 102 19.73 8.99 -17.56
CA VAL A 102 19.20 10.21 -18.22
C VAL A 102 20.25 11.32 -18.28
N GLN A 103 21.07 11.48 -17.23
CA GLN A 103 22.14 12.48 -17.22
C GLN A 103 23.25 12.14 -18.22
N GLU A 104 23.63 10.88 -18.33
CA GLU A 104 24.64 10.41 -19.29
C GLU A 104 24.20 10.64 -20.74
N ASP A 105 22.95 10.33 -21.07
CA ASP A 105 22.42 10.58 -22.42
C ASP A 105 22.41 12.07 -22.76
N ARG A 106 22.00 12.93 -21.81
CA ARG A 106 22.05 14.38 -21.99
C ARG A 106 23.48 14.90 -22.21
N MET A 107 24.46 14.36 -21.48
CA MET A 107 25.88 14.72 -21.66
C MET A 107 26.44 14.21 -22.99
N ALA A 108 25.94 13.08 -23.49
CA ALA A 108 26.27 12.54 -24.80
C ALA A 108 25.55 13.26 -25.97
N GLY A 109 24.69 14.24 -25.68
CA GLY A 109 23.93 14.98 -26.68
C GLY A 109 22.84 14.15 -27.37
N ARG A 110 22.35 13.10 -26.71
CA ARG A 110 21.22 12.25 -27.15
C ARG A 110 19.91 12.63 -26.47
#